data_AF-A0A926E615-F1
#
_entry.id   AF-A0A926E615-F1
#
_cell.length_a   1.000
_cell.length_b   1.000
_cell.length_c   1.000
_cell.angle_alpha   90.00
_cell.angle_beta   90.00
_cell.angle_gamma   90.00
#
_symmetry.space_group_name_H-M   'P 1'
#
loop_
_entity.id
_entity.type
_entity.pdbx_description
1 polymer ?
#
loop_
_entity_poly.entity_id
_entity_poly.type
_entity_poly.pdbx_seq_one_letter_code
_entity_poly.pdbx_strand_id
1 'polypeptide(L)'
;MTVKSIFKGLLAAVLAAGMLCSCLPGGEGKPASPFPAVDGTGFVLDGGPYVIKSVAVAVNGNNVMTEDDYETIADLGFNAVRLHWDYALLESDADPYIYLDSGWKLLDAQISYAKKHRVKVLINMHFPQGGYQSSGQGTALWTEQENQNRLVEMWGAIAKRYADNETVLGYGIVNEPVPCAANLKTGLRLWSELAGRITERIRKADQNHIIFLERANGIADQNGVRSPQAFGEEYRYGFPESEDENTAYEFHFYDPYAFTSQIYRPQGDSYKPYLSYPNDFVTEAQNPRFAENSYKGPTADLANYEVQTVTGEPVRYDGDGPAYFQTGLSCVSSQAGGGVLLKGFRVREYDENGGLLGDVLSLTMEEPETFYIWSPDVSWSSQYDEVQKAAYIENAVGNFSAVLNEANIPMKKGHSYQAEATLSLFGFSPDSQIAPFMNRYDCDGYSVLDKDYLRRQIETYVRFGEKEGISLFLGEFGLSAAAQDPARGGLQWVSDVKGILEEAGLSYSYFAYNDEYYPLNRNNWKGASAP
;
A
#
# COMPACT_ATOMS: atom_id res chain seq x y z
N MET A 1 -21.38 23.52 -49.58
CA MET A 1 -21.42 23.69 -48.12
C MET A 1 -21.53 22.32 -47.53
N THR A 2 -20.43 21.82 -47.00
CA THR A 2 -20.26 20.40 -46.70
C THR A 2 -19.74 20.29 -45.28
N VAL A 3 -20.30 19.31 -44.56
CA VAL A 3 -20.15 18.95 -43.14
C VAL A 3 -18.68 18.75 -42.73
N LYS A 4 -17.91 19.83 -42.66
CA LYS A 4 -16.49 19.83 -42.25
C LYS A 4 -16.04 21.06 -41.44
N SER A 5 -16.96 21.92 -40.98
CA SER A 5 -16.59 23.15 -40.23
C SER A 5 -17.15 23.28 -38.81
N ILE A 6 -17.77 22.24 -38.24
CA ILE A 6 -18.29 22.28 -36.85
C ILE A 6 -17.41 21.48 -35.87
N PHE A 7 -16.50 20.64 -36.37
CA PHE A 7 -15.61 19.81 -35.52
C PHE A 7 -14.25 20.43 -35.15
N LYS A 8 -14.04 21.73 -35.43
CA LYS A 8 -12.81 22.45 -35.02
C LYS A 8 -12.98 23.37 -33.80
N GLY A 9 -14.19 23.46 -33.24
CA GLY A 9 -14.50 24.34 -32.10
C GLY A 9 -14.54 23.67 -30.72
N LEU A 10 -14.57 22.33 -30.64
CA LEU A 10 -14.72 21.61 -29.36
C LEU A 10 -13.49 20.80 -28.92
N LEU A 11 -12.50 20.60 -29.80
CA LEU A 11 -11.25 19.91 -29.46
C LEU A 11 -10.18 20.86 -28.90
N ALA A 12 -10.38 22.17 -28.99
CA ALA A 12 -9.47 23.19 -28.46
C ALA A 12 -9.73 23.52 -26.97
N ALA A 13 -10.82 23.01 -26.37
CA ALA A 13 -11.17 23.24 -24.97
C ALA A 13 -10.80 22.07 -24.02
N VAL A 14 -10.40 20.91 -24.55
CA VAL A 14 -9.96 19.74 -23.74
C VAL A 14 -8.44 19.51 -23.84
N LEU A 15 -7.76 20.11 -24.82
CA LEU A 15 -6.29 20.08 -24.94
C LEU A 15 -5.58 21.32 -24.34
N ALA A 16 -6.33 22.21 -23.68
CA ALA A 16 -5.78 23.38 -22.97
C ALA A 16 -5.79 23.24 -21.44
N ALA A 17 -6.24 22.10 -20.90
CA ALA A 17 -6.22 21.80 -19.46
C ALA A 17 -5.08 20.84 -19.03
N GLY A 18 -4.26 20.37 -19.98
CA GLY A 18 -3.19 19.38 -19.75
C GLY A 18 -1.78 19.87 -20.10
N MET A 19 -1.54 21.18 -19.96
CA MET A 19 -0.20 21.80 -19.99
C MET A 19 -0.32 23.24 -19.50
N LEU A 20 -0.84 23.44 -18.29
CA LEU A 20 -0.36 24.57 -17.49
C LEU A 20 1.00 24.13 -16.96
N CYS A 21 2.02 24.27 -17.81
CA CYS A 21 3.32 24.67 -17.30
C CYS A 21 3.02 26.00 -16.61
N SER A 22 2.79 25.96 -15.30
CA SER A 22 2.82 27.17 -14.50
C SER A 22 4.20 27.75 -14.76
N CYS A 23 4.25 28.82 -15.54
CA CYS A 23 5.33 29.77 -15.40
C CYS A 23 5.26 30.18 -13.93
N LEU A 24 6.09 29.54 -13.11
CA LEU A 24 6.32 29.92 -11.73
C LEU A 24 6.52 31.45 -11.71
N PRO A 25 5.90 32.19 -10.78
CA PRO A 25 6.22 33.60 -10.63
C PRO A 25 7.72 33.71 -10.40
N GLY A 26 8.40 34.46 -11.26
CA GLY A 26 9.86 34.52 -11.35
C GLY A 26 10.52 34.86 -10.02
N GLY A 27 10.98 33.84 -9.31
CA GLY A 27 12.18 33.90 -8.50
C GLY A 27 13.38 33.68 -9.42
N GLU A 28 14.51 34.32 -9.12
CA GLU A 28 15.78 33.91 -9.72
C GLU A 28 15.97 32.43 -9.38
N GLY A 29 15.90 31.54 -10.38
CA GLY A 29 16.07 30.10 -10.16
C GLY A 29 17.38 29.83 -9.43
N LYS A 30 17.41 28.81 -8.56
CA LYS A 30 18.61 28.50 -7.76
C LYS A 30 19.84 28.42 -8.68
N PRO A 31 20.98 29.05 -8.30
CA PRO A 31 22.18 29.02 -9.11
C PRO A 31 22.63 27.57 -9.34
N ALA A 32 23.32 27.34 -10.47
CA ALA A 32 23.84 26.02 -10.80
C ALA A 32 24.73 25.50 -9.65
N SER A 33 24.40 24.31 -9.17
CA SER A 33 25.05 23.64 -8.05
C SER A 33 25.14 22.14 -8.35
N PRO A 34 26.27 21.48 -8.04
CA PRO A 34 26.40 20.04 -8.21
C PRO A 34 25.62 19.24 -7.15
N PHE A 35 25.11 19.92 -6.13
CA PHE A 35 24.24 19.35 -5.10
C PHE A 35 22.77 19.53 -5.51
N PRO A 36 21.99 18.44 -5.58
CA PRO A 36 20.55 18.54 -5.71
C PRO A 36 19.96 19.35 -4.55
N ALA A 37 18.95 20.16 -4.85
CA ALA A 37 18.27 20.97 -3.83
C ALA A 37 16.77 21.02 -4.10
N VAL A 38 16.00 21.34 -3.06
CA VAL A 38 14.58 21.68 -3.14
C VAL A 38 14.39 23.04 -3.80
N ASP A 39 13.41 23.19 -4.69
CA ASP A 39 13.00 24.47 -5.27
C ASP A 39 11.47 24.50 -5.44
N GLY A 40 10.80 25.24 -4.55
CA GLY A 40 9.34 25.21 -4.43
C GLY A 40 8.82 23.81 -4.12
N THR A 41 8.01 23.26 -5.04
CA THR A 41 7.42 21.92 -4.92
C THR A 41 8.25 20.81 -5.59
N GLY A 42 9.38 21.14 -6.22
CA GLY A 42 10.21 20.20 -6.96
C GLY A 42 11.69 20.23 -6.55
N PHE A 43 12.52 19.61 -7.38
CA PHE A 43 13.96 19.53 -7.16
C PHE A 43 14.73 20.15 -8.33
N VAL A 44 15.92 20.66 -8.05
CA VAL A 44 16.85 21.20 -9.03
C VAL A 44 18.23 20.59 -8.89
N LEU A 45 18.92 20.43 -10.01
CA LEU A 45 20.32 20.02 -10.09
C LEU A 45 20.98 20.77 -11.25
N ASP A 46 22.16 21.33 -11.04
CA ASP A 46 22.89 22.12 -12.04
C ASP A 46 22.04 23.25 -12.68
N GLY A 47 21.12 23.83 -11.90
CA GLY A 47 20.24 24.94 -12.32
C GLY A 47 19.06 24.53 -13.21
N GLY A 48 18.83 23.23 -13.40
CA GLY A 48 17.68 22.69 -14.12
C GLY A 48 16.78 21.82 -13.25
N PRO A 49 15.53 21.56 -13.67
CA PRO A 49 14.63 20.63 -12.99
C PRO A 49 15.25 19.23 -12.87
N TYR A 50 15.07 18.61 -11.71
CA TYR A 50 15.58 17.29 -11.39
C TYR A 50 14.46 16.40 -10.86
N VAL A 51 14.38 15.17 -11.35
CA VAL A 51 13.44 14.15 -10.86
C VAL A 51 14.26 13.00 -10.31
N ILE A 52 14.08 12.71 -9.03
CA ILE A 52 14.73 11.58 -8.38
C ILE A 52 13.92 10.33 -8.71
N LYS A 53 14.57 9.38 -9.39
CA LYS A 53 14.06 8.03 -9.66
C LYS A 53 14.94 7.07 -8.88
N SER A 54 14.54 6.81 -7.65
CA SER A 54 15.28 6.01 -6.70
C SER A 54 14.75 4.58 -6.62
N VAL A 55 15.58 3.68 -6.11
CA VAL A 55 15.18 2.35 -5.62
C VAL A 55 15.73 2.13 -4.22
N ALA A 56 14.93 1.55 -3.34
CA ALA A 56 15.34 1.18 -2.00
C ALA A 56 16.32 0.01 -2.04
N VAL A 57 17.39 0.09 -1.27
CA VAL A 57 18.38 -0.97 -1.11
C VAL A 57 18.60 -1.24 0.38
N ALA A 58 18.39 -2.48 0.80
CA ALA A 58 18.68 -2.90 2.16
C ALA A 58 20.16 -3.25 2.28
N VAL A 59 20.84 -2.65 3.27
CA VAL A 59 22.21 -3.03 3.62
C VAL A 59 22.25 -3.42 5.09
N ASN A 60 22.56 -4.68 5.35
CA ASN A 60 22.75 -5.22 6.70
C ASN A 60 23.95 -6.19 6.72
N GLY A 61 24.28 -6.73 7.89
CA GLY A 61 25.45 -7.60 8.06
C GLY A 61 25.50 -8.83 7.13
N ASN A 62 24.36 -9.27 6.58
CA ASN A 62 24.24 -10.43 5.69
C ASN A 62 23.86 -10.06 4.24
N ASN A 63 23.55 -8.79 3.97
CA ASN A 63 23.11 -8.32 2.66
C ASN A 63 23.86 -7.03 2.33
N VAL A 64 24.90 -7.14 1.50
CA VAL A 64 25.73 -6.01 1.08
C VAL A 64 25.69 -5.89 -0.44
N MET A 65 25.35 -4.70 -0.90
CA MET A 65 25.33 -4.34 -2.31
C MET A 65 26.74 -4.24 -2.88
N THR A 66 26.92 -4.77 -4.09
CA THR A 66 28.17 -4.80 -4.86
C THR A 66 28.16 -3.74 -5.96
N GLU A 67 29.31 -3.48 -6.59
CA GLU A 67 29.41 -2.56 -7.73
C GLU A 67 28.48 -2.96 -8.88
N ASP A 68 28.44 -4.24 -9.24
CA ASP A 68 27.57 -4.80 -10.28
C ASP A 68 26.07 -4.54 -10.00
N ASP A 69 25.68 -4.48 -8.71
CA ASP A 69 24.31 -4.14 -8.36
C ASP A 69 24.00 -2.66 -8.69
N TYR A 70 24.95 -1.74 -8.50
CA TYR A 70 24.78 -0.32 -8.90
C TYR A 70 24.80 -0.13 -10.41
N GLU A 71 25.58 -0.92 -11.15
CA GLU A 71 25.51 -0.97 -12.62
C GLU A 71 24.10 -1.37 -13.07
N THR A 72 23.58 -2.46 -12.50
CA THR A 72 22.23 -2.95 -12.80
C THR A 72 21.15 -1.90 -12.47
N ILE A 73 21.26 -1.25 -11.32
CA ILE A 73 20.33 -0.18 -10.91
C ILE A 73 20.34 0.99 -11.92
N ALA A 74 21.52 1.39 -12.38
CA ALA A 74 21.65 2.44 -13.40
C ALA A 74 21.07 2.01 -14.75
N ASP A 75 21.31 0.77 -15.17
CA ASP A 75 20.79 0.20 -16.43
C ASP A 75 19.26 0.09 -16.44
N LEU A 76 18.65 -0.13 -15.26
CA LEU A 76 17.20 -0.09 -15.07
C LEU A 76 16.61 1.34 -15.15
N GLY A 77 17.46 2.36 -15.21
CA GLY A 77 17.07 3.76 -15.37
C GLY A 77 16.84 4.52 -14.06
N PHE A 78 17.22 3.95 -12.92
CA PHE A 78 17.27 4.67 -11.64
C PHE A 78 18.50 5.60 -11.61
N ASN A 79 18.33 6.78 -11.01
CA ASN A 79 19.40 7.77 -10.85
C ASN A 79 19.79 7.97 -9.36
N ALA A 80 19.15 7.25 -8.45
CA ALA A 80 19.46 7.27 -7.04
C ALA A 80 19.17 5.92 -6.38
N VAL A 81 19.75 5.71 -5.19
CA VAL A 81 19.36 4.65 -4.26
C VAL A 81 18.94 5.27 -2.92
N ARG A 82 17.91 4.69 -2.30
CA ARG A 82 17.53 4.93 -0.90
C ARG A 82 18.17 3.83 -0.08
N LEU A 83 19.31 4.13 0.54
CA LEU A 83 20.12 3.19 1.32
C LEU A 83 19.52 3.06 2.72
N HIS A 84 18.89 1.92 2.99
CA HIS A 84 18.29 1.63 4.30
C HIS A 84 19.41 1.28 5.26
N TRP A 85 19.73 2.22 6.14
CA TRP A 85 20.84 2.15 7.07
C TRP A 85 20.37 1.74 8.46
N ASP A 86 21.18 0.89 9.11
CA ASP A 86 21.03 0.51 10.50
C ASP A 86 22.11 1.19 11.34
N TYR A 87 21.70 1.89 12.41
CA TYR A 87 22.62 2.55 13.33
C TYR A 87 23.70 1.59 13.86
N ALA A 88 23.34 0.30 14.03
CA ALA A 88 24.21 -0.73 14.57
C ALA A 88 25.43 -1.03 13.66
N LEU A 89 25.38 -0.65 12.38
CA LEU A 89 26.53 -0.73 11.47
C LEU A 89 27.60 0.31 11.81
N LEU A 90 27.21 1.44 12.41
CA LEU A 90 28.13 2.52 12.80
C LEU A 90 28.42 2.55 14.29
N GLU A 91 27.56 2.05 15.16
CA GLU A 91 27.71 2.19 16.61
C GLU A 91 27.22 0.96 17.36
N SER A 92 27.91 0.57 18.43
CA SER A 92 27.43 -0.46 19.36
C SER A 92 26.75 0.17 20.57
N ASP A 93 25.67 -0.45 21.07
CA ASP A 93 25.06 -0.03 22.34
C ASP A 93 25.97 -0.18 23.56
N ALA A 94 27.03 -1.01 23.47
CA ALA A 94 28.01 -1.16 24.55
C ALA A 94 28.95 0.06 24.66
N ASP A 95 29.18 0.76 23.54
CA ASP A 95 30.17 1.84 23.40
C ASP A 95 29.53 3.03 22.64
N PRO A 96 28.54 3.73 23.23
CA PRO A 96 27.83 4.82 22.56
C PRO A 96 28.79 5.96 22.18
N TYR A 97 28.50 6.65 21.08
CA TYR A 97 29.29 7.72 20.47
C TYR A 97 30.66 7.31 19.92
N ILE A 98 31.01 6.02 19.97
CA ILE A 98 32.23 5.49 19.37
C ILE A 98 31.87 4.77 18.07
N TYR A 99 32.19 5.41 16.95
CA TYR A 99 31.81 4.89 15.64
C TYR A 99 32.77 3.82 15.09
N LEU A 100 32.21 2.76 14.53
CA LEU A 100 32.91 1.62 13.98
C LEU A 100 33.54 1.95 12.62
N ASP A 101 34.86 1.74 12.52
CA ASP A 101 35.64 1.90 11.29
C ASP A 101 35.10 1.04 10.14
N SER A 102 34.54 -0.13 10.46
CA SER A 102 33.90 -1.04 9.49
C SER A 102 32.64 -0.44 8.87
N GLY A 103 31.81 0.25 9.67
CA GLY A 103 30.61 0.92 9.18
C GLY A 103 30.93 2.06 8.22
N TRP A 104 31.95 2.86 8.56
CA TRP A 104 32.43 3.93 7.66
C TRP A 104 32.93 3.37 6.32
N LYS A 105 33.76 2.32 6.35
CA LYS A 105 34.26 1.67 5.12
C LYS A 105 33.13 1.10 4.27
N LEU A 106 32.10 0.53 4.89
CA LEU A 106 30.93 0.03 4.19
C LEU A 106 30.18 1.17 3.49
N LEU A 107 29.88 2.25 4.21
CA LEU A 107 29.17 3.41 3.66
C LEU A 107 29.98 4.11 2.55
N ASP A 108 31.30 4.27 2.74
CA ASP A 108 32.21 4.81 1.72
C ASP A 108 32.20 3.95 0.45
N ALA A 109 32.18 2.62 0.59
CA ALA A 109 32.14 1.70 -0.54
C ALA A 109 30.83 1.84 -1.33
N GLN A 110 29.68 1.89 -0.64
CA GLN A 110 28.37 2.10 -1.27
C GLN A 110 28.34 3.41 -2.08
N ILE A 111 28.82 4.51 -1.48
CA ILE A 111 28.89 5.82 -2.16
C ILE A 111 29.87 5.78 -3.34
N SER A 112 30.99 5.07 -3.23
CA SER A 112 31.96 4.93 -4.32
C SER A 112 31.38 4.16 -5.52
N TYR A 113 30.65 3.07 -5.27
CA TYR A 113 29.95 2.32 -6.33
C TYR A 113 28.91 3.20 -7.03
N ALA A 114 28.06 3.88 -6.25
CA ALA A 114 27.05 4.79 -6.77
C ALA A 114 27.67 5.87 -7.67
N LYS A 115 28.78 6.48 -7.23
CA LYS A 115 29.52 7.51 -7.99
C LYS A 115 29.98 7.02 -9.36
N LYS A 116 30.52 5.80 -9.45
CA LYS A 116 31.01 5.22 -10.72
C LYS A 116 29.90 5.07 -11.76
N HIS A 117 28.68 4.78 -11.30
CA HIS A 117 27.51 4.55 -12.15
C HIS A 117 26.58 5.78 -12.24
N ARG A 118 27.01 6.96 -11.74
CA ARG A 118 26.23 8.21 -11.73
C ARG A 118 24.88 8.08 -11.02
N VAL A 119 24.83 7.25 -10.00
CA VAL A 119 23.70 7.07 -9.10
C VAL A 119 23.97 7.87 -7.83
N LYS A 120 22.98 8.65 -7.36
CA LYS A 120 23.08 9.37 -6.07
C LYS A 120 22.69 8.46 -4.90
N VAL A 121 23.15 8.78 -3.69
CA VAL A 121 22.83 8.00 -2.47
C VAL A 121 22.03 8.84 -1.49
N LEU A 122 20.78 8.46 -1.24
CA LEU A 122 20.01 8.93 -0.09
C LEU A 122 20.27 7.99 1.08
N ILE A 123 20.92 8.48 2.13
CA ILE A 123 21.18 7.70 3.34
C ILE A 123 19.94 7.81 4.21
N ASN A 124 19.23 6.71 4.43
CA ASN A 124 18.01 6.68 5.25
C ASN A 124 18.26 5.94 6.55
N MET A 125 18.02 6.56 7.70
CA MET A 125 18.06 5.86 8.98
C MET A 125 16.80 4.99 9.14
N HIS A 126 16.91 3.76 8.67
CA HIS A 126 15.82 2.80 8.67
C HIS A 126 15.68 2.10 10.03
N PHE A 127 16.81 1.84 10.69
CA PHE A 127 16.87 1.32 12.05
C PHE A 127 17.63 2.34 12.92
N PRO A 128 16.94 3.29 13.57
CA PRO A 128 17.56 4.20 14.53
C PRO A 128 17.79 3.52 15.89
N GLN A 129 18.57 4.17 16.76
CA GLN A 129 18.62 3.81 18.18
C GLN A 129 17.21 3.74 18.76
N GLY A 130 16.95 2.73 19.59
CA GLY A 130 15.62 2.52 20.17
C GLY A 130 14.66 1.71 19.31
N GLY A 131 15.09 1.24 18.13
CA GLY A 131 14.48 0.12 17.41
C GLY A 131 13.70 0.48 16.14
N TYR A 132 13.29 -0.57 15.42
CA TYR A 132 12.57 -0.46 14.16
C TYR A 132 11.12 0.00 14.38
N GLN A 133 10.76 1.13 13.79
CA GLN A 133 9.46 1.75 14.02
C GLN A 133 8.34 0.86 13.50
N SER A 134 8.48 0.30 12.30
CA SER A 134 7.44 -0.44 11.59
C SER A 134 7.07 -1.77 12.24
N SER A 135 7.98 -2.43 12.97
CA SER A 135 7.69 -3.66 13.74
C SER A 135 7.10 -3.40 15.14
N GLY A 136 6.93 -2.13 15.54
CA GLY A 136 6.42 -1.77 16.88
C GLY A 136 7.48 -1.88 17.99
N GLN A 137 8.75 -2.10 17.62
CA GLN A 137 9.87 -2.18 18.54
C GLN A 137 10.61 -0.83 18.70
N GLY A 138 10.12 0.22 18.06
CA GLY A 138 10.76 1.54 17.97
C GLY A 138 10.42 2.54 19.08
N THR A 139 9.59 2.17 20.06
CA THR A 139 9.09 3.09 21.11
C THR A 139 10.21 3.76 21.90
N ALA A 140 11.33 3.06 22.09
CA ALA A 140 12.45 3.57 22.89
C ALA A 140 13.18 4.76 22.25
N LEU A 141 13.01 5.03 20.95
CA LEU A 141 13.48 6.27 20.35
C LEU A 141 12.75 7.49 20.96
N TRP A 142 11.48 7.30 21.34
CA TRP A 142 10.60 8.38 21.78
C TRP A 142 10.55 8.53 23.30
N THR A 143 10.77 7.45 24.05
CA THR A 143 10.74 7.46 25.52
C THR A 143 12.12 7.70 26.13
N GLU A 144 13.20 7.32 25.44
CA GLU A 144 14.57 7.45 25.98
C GLU A 144 15.31 8.62 25.33
N GLN A 145 15.57 9.65 26.12
CA GLN A 145 16.25 10.85 25.64
C GLN A 145 17.64 10.56 25.06
N GLU A 146 18.32 9.54 25.60
CA GLU A 146 19.67 9.18 25.17
C GLU A 146 19.71 8.55 23.77
N ASN A 147 18.69 7.79 23.37
CA ASN A 147 18.58 7.28 22.00
C ASN A 147 18.48 8.43 20.99
N GLN A 148 17.72 9.48 21.33
CA GLN A 148 17.63 10.68 20.51
C GLN A 148 18.96 11.44 20.44
N ASN A 149 19.67 11.55 21.56
CA ASN A 149 20.98 12.24 21.60
C ASN A 149 22.00 11.52 20.71
N ARG A 150 22.07 10.18 20.81
CA ARG A 150 22.93 9.34 19.98
C ARG A 150 22.58 9.46 18.49
N LEU A 151 21.29 9.41 18.15
CA LEU A 151 20.84 9.60 16.77
C LEU A 151 21.24 10.98 16.21
N VAL A 152 21.02 12.05 16.98
CA VAL A 152 21.41 13.42 16.62
C VAL A 152 22.91 13.53 16.36
N GLU A 153 23.75 12.98 17.25
CA GLU A 153 25.21 13.03 17.07
C GLU A 153 25.71 12.13 15.93
N MET A 154 25.07 10.98 15.70
CA MET A 154 25.37 10.11 14.56
C MET A 154 25.10 10.83 13.24
N TRP A 155 23.93 11.46 13.10
CA TRP A 155 23.64 12.30 11.94
C TRP A 155 24.64 13.43 11.76
N GLY A 156 25.03 14.07 12.85
CA GLY A 156 26.08 15.07 12.87
C GLY A 156 27.45 14.56 12.38
N ALA A 157 27.79 13.30 12.65
CA ALA A 157 29.01 12.66 12.19
C ALA A 157 28.94 12.27 10.70
N ILE A 158 27.81 11.71 10.26
CA ILE A 158 27.54 11.38 8.85
C ILE A 158 27.60 12.65 8.00
N ALA A 159 26.87 13.71 8.39
CA ALA A 159 26.85 14.98 7.68
C ALA A 159 28.24 15.60 7.57
N LYS A 160 29.01 15.63 8.66
CA LYS A 160 30.39 16.13 8.64
C LYS A 160 31.30 15.36 7.68
N ARG A 161 31.12 14.04 7.57
CA ARG A 161 31.95 13.20 6.71
C ARG A 161 31.65 13.42 5.22
N TYR A 162 30.38 13.67 4.88
CA TYR A 162 29.92 13.71 3.48
C TYR A 162 29.48 15.10 3.00
N ALA A 163 29.67 16.16 3.77
CA ALA A 163 29.23 17.53 3.44
C ALA A 163 29.63 18.01 2.03
N ASP A 164 30.81 17.62 1.56
CA ASP A 164 31.34 17.99 0.23
C ASP A 164 31.21 16.87 -0.82
N ASN A 165 30.51 15.77 -0.50
CA ASN A 165 30.37 14.63 -1.40
C ASN A 165 29.10 14.73 -2.25
N GLU A 166 29.25 15.28 -3.46
CA GLU A 166 28.17 15.44 -4.45
C GLU A 166 27.42 14.14 -4.81
N THR A 167 27.95 12.96 -4.49
CA THR A 167 27.25 11.69 -4.75
C THR A 167 26.14 11.45 -3.75
N VAL A 168 26.25 11.99 -2.53
CA VAL A 168 25.16 11.94 -1.55
C VAL A 168 24.04 12.86 -2.05
N LEU A 169 22.82 12.33 -2.07
CA LEU A 169 21.61 13.07 -2.41
C LEU A 169 21.11 13.87 -1.21
N GLY A 170 21.15 13.23 -0.04
CA GLY A 170 20.54 13.75 1.16
C GLY A 170 20.43 12.71 2.27
N TYR A 171 19.73 13.13 3.32
CA TYR A 171 19.59 12.38 4.57
C TYR A 171 18.11 12.16 4.90
N GLY A 172 17.63 10.92 4.83
CA GLY A 172 16.34 10.48 5.35
C GLY A 172 16.46 10.23 6.85
N ILE A 173 15.98 11.16 7.68
CA ILE A 173 16.46 11.26 9.06
C ILE A 173 15.92 10.17 10.01
N VAL A 174 14.71 9.68 9.78
CA VAL A 174 14.08 8.55 10.48
C VAL A 174 13.00 7.97 9.55
N ASN A 175 13.06 6.67 9.31
CA ASN A 175 12.03 5.94 8.57
C ASN A 175 10.78 5.67 9.42
N GLU A 176 9.60 5.86 8.83
CA GLU A 176 8.28 5.59 9.41
C GLU A 176 8.14 5.97 10.89
N PRO A 177 8.37 7.25 11.28
CA PRO A 177 8.30 7.68 12.67
C PRO A 177 6.97 7.29 13.35
N VAL A 178 7.04 6.65 14.53
CA VAL A 178 5.86 6.36 15.38
C VAL A 178 6.02 6.97 16.78
N PRO A 179 5.85 8.29 16.95
CA PRO A 179 6.02 8.93 18.26
C PRO A 179 5.15 8.32 19.35
N CYS A 180 5.75 8.13 20.53
CA CYS A 180 5.03 7.67 21.72
C CYS A 180 4.37 8.87 22.44
N ALA A 181 3.05 9.01 22.34
CA ALA A 181 2.32 10.12 22.93
C ALA A 181 0.85 9.81 23.24
N ALA A 182 0.26 10.61 24.13
CA ALA A 182 -1.14 10.47 24.53
C ALA A 182 -2.16 10.85 23.43
N ASN A 183 -1.77 11.59 22.39
CA ASN A 183 -2.63 12.00 21.28
C ASN A 183 -1.83 12.44 20.05
N LEU A 184 -2.52 12.55 18.91
CA LEU A 184 -1.94 12.91 17.60
C LEU A 184 -1.14 14.21 17.64
N LYS A 185 -1.71 15.27 18.24
CA LYS A 185 -1.07 16.60 18.29
C LYS A 185 0.25 16.57 19.07
N THR A 186 0.26 15.92 20.23
CA THR A 186 1.48 15.78 21.04
C THR A 186 2.52 14.93 20.31
N GLY A 187 2.10 13.83 19.67
CA GLY A 187 3.01 12.98 18.90
C GLY A 187 3.69 13.73 17.76
N LEU A 188 2.94 14.51 16.98
CA LEU A 188 3.51 15.31 15.89
C LEU A 188 4.46 16.40 16.41
N ARG A 189 4.17 17.04 17.54
CA ARG A 189 5.09 17.99 18.16
C ARG A 189 6.41 17.32 18.56
N LEU A 190 6.35 16.13 19.18
CA LEU A 190 7.56 15.38 19.54
C LEU A 190 8.38 15.00 18.30
N TRP A 191 7.69 14.68 17.19
CA TRP A 191 8.37 14.42 15.94
C TRP A 191 9.09 15.67 15.40
N SER A 192 8.38 16.79 15.29
CA SER A 192 8.96 18.07 14.85
C SER A 192 10.15 18.49 15.73
N GLU A 193 10.08 18.31 17.05
CA GLU A 193 11.16 18.65 17.99
C GLU A 193 12.42 17.80 17.73
N LEU A 194 12.28 16.49 17.55
CA LEU A 194 13.40 15.61 17.25
C LEU A 194 13.98 15.90 15.85
N ALA A 195 13.12 16.05 14.84
CA ALA A 195 13.52 16.39 13.48
C ALA A 195 14.28 17.72 13.42
N GLY A 196 13.82 18.74 14.16
CA GLY A 196 14.51 20.03 14.27
C GLY A 196 15.89 19.90 14.90
N ARG A 197 16.05 19.11 15.96
CA ARG A 197 17.36 18.87 16.59
C ARG A 197 18.34 18.14 15.66
N ILE A 198 17.87 17.13 14.93
CA ILE A 198 18.68 16.42 13.93
C ILE A 198 19.09 17.39 12.82
N THR A 199 18.12 18.15 12.29
CA THR A 199 18.32 19.14 11.23
C THR A 199 19.35 20.21 11.62
N GLU A 200 19.21 20.81 12.81
CA GLU A 200 20.16 21.80 13.32
C GLU A 200 21.58 21.19 13.42
N ARG A 201 21.68 19.94 13.88
CA ARG A 201 22.96 19.26 14.05
C ARG A 201 23.62 18.90 12.71
N ILE A 202 22.83 18.52 11.70
CA ILE A 202 23.28 18.31 10.32
C ILE A 202 23.76 19.65 9.75
N ARG A 203 22.95 20.71 9.84
CA ARG A 203 23.28 22.03 9.28
C ARG A 203 24.54 22.65 9.90
N LYS A 204 24.86 22.37 11.16
CA LYS A 204 26.18 22.76 11.74
C LYS A 204 27.39 22.18 10.99
N ALA A 205 27.20 21.10 10.23
CA ALA A 205 28.26 20.41 9.49
C ALA A 205 28.09 20.47 7.96
N ASP A 206 26.86 20.59 7.45
CA ASP A 206 26.52 20.42 6.04
C ASP A 206 25.36 21.32 5.62
N GLN A 207 25.64 22.25 4.71
CA GLN A 207 24.68 23.22 4.15
C GLN A 207 24.13 22.81 2.78
N ASN A 208 24.64 21.73 2.18
CA ASN A 208 24.41 21.41 0.78
C ASN A 208 23.28 20.40 0.59
N HIS A 209 23.26 19.34 1.40
CA HIS A 209 22.41 18.17 1.15
C HIS A 209 20.96 18.36 1.59
N ILE A 210 20.04 17.72 0.85
CA ILE A 210 18.60 17.74 1.16
C ILE A 210 18.35 16.94 2.44
N ILE A 211 17.46 17.44 3.30
CA ILE A 211 16.89 16.66 4.40
C ILE A 211 15.56 16.06 3.93
N PHE A 212 15.47 14.74 3.94
CA PHE A 212 14.24 14.02 3.64
C PHE A 212 13.53 13.74 4.96
N LEU A 213 12.34 14.34 5.10
CA LEU A 213 11.60 14.43 6.34
C LEU A 213 10.26 13.71 6.21
N GLU A 214 10.23 12.47 6.69
CA GLU A 214 9.04 11.62 6.57
C GLU A 214 7.90 12.09 7.50
N ARG A 215 6.66 11.95 7.03
CA ARG A 215 5.48 12.04 7.89
C ARG A 215 5.52 10.99 9.00
N ALA A 216 4.85 11.26 10.11
CA ALA A 216 4.58 10.21 11.08
C ALA A 216 3.73 9.09 10.44
N ASN A 217 4.14 7.83 10.67
CA ASN A 217 3.41 6.65 10.23
C ASN A 217 2.25 6.30 11.21
N GLY A 218 2.31 6.83 12.43
CA GLY A 218 1.26 6.76 13.42
C GLY A 218 1.73 7.32 14.75
N ILE A 219 0.85 7.36 15.76
CA ILE A 219 1.22 7.68 17.14
C ILE A 219 0.95 6.44 18.00
N ALA A 220 1.89 6.04 18.83
CA ALA A 220 1.70 4.95 19.79
C ALA A 220 1.44 5.49 21.19
N ASP A 221 0.62 4.80 21.98
CA ASP A 221 0.58 5.02 23.41
C ASP A 221 1.78 4.38 24.12
N GLN A 222 1.89 4.59 25.44
CA GLN A 222 2.96 4.03 26.27
C GLN A 222 3.01 2.49 26.29
N ASN A 223 1.94 1.82 25.88
CA ASN A 223 1.86 0.37 25.77
C ASN A 223 2.19 -0.13 24.35
N GLY A 224 2.56 0.78 23.43
CA GLY A 224 2.83 0.47 22.03
C GLY A 224 1.59 0.32 21.16
N VAL A 225 0.39 0.64 21.68
CA VAL A 225 -0.85 0.57 20.90
C VAL A 225 -0.89 1.76 19.95
N ARG A 226 -0.88 1.48 18.64
CA ARG A 226 -0.89 2.49 17.59
C ARG A 226 -2.28 3.07 17.37
N SER A 227 -2.35 4.37 17.14
CA SER A 227 -3.54 5.04 16.61
C SER A 227 -3.92 4.44 15.25
N PRO A 228 -5.22 4.30 14.94
CA PRO A 228 -5.64 3.95 13.59
C PRO A 228 -5.03 4.95 12.59
N GLN A 229 -4.44 4.43 11.52
CA GLN A 229 -3.69 5.20 10.53
C GLN A 229 -4.64 6.08 9.72
N ALA A 230 -4.82 7.34 10.14
CA ALA A 230 -5.41 8.39 9.31
C ALA A 230 -5.07 9.76 9.91
N PHE A 231 -4.09 10.46 9.35
CA PHE A 231 -3.91 11.88 9.61
C PHE A 231 -4.69 12.66 8.55
N GLY A 232 -5.71 13.41 8.99
CA GLY A 232 -6.41 14.35 8.13
C GLY A 232 -5.58 15.60 7.82
N GLU A 233 -6.13 16.46 6.99
CA GLU A 233 -5.53 17.75 6.62
C GLU A 233 -5.30 18.64 7.85
N GLU A 234 -6.14 18.55 8.88
CA GLU A 234 -6.00 19.27 10.16
C GLU A 234 -4.74 18.88 10.95
N TYR A 235 -4.13 17.75 10.60
CA TYR A 235 -2.85 17.28 11.13
C TYR A 235 -1.74 17.27 10.07
N ARG A 236 -1.89 18.05 8.99
CA ARG A 236 -0.93 18.11 7.87
C ARG A 236 -0.61 16.73 7.30
N TYR A 237 -1.57 15.82 7.27
CA TYR A 237 -1.35 14.41 6.88
C TYR A 237 -0.18 13.72 7.62
N GLY A 238 0.15 14.18 8.83
CA GLY A 238 1.24 13.64 9.65
C GLY A 238 2.61 14.22 9.34
N PHE A 239 2.74 15.14 8.39
CA PHE A 239 4.01 15.81 8.11
C PHE A 239 4.41 16.73 9.28
N PRO A 240 5.64 16.59 9.81
CA PRO A 240 6.15 17.50 10.84
C PRO A 240 6.38 18.91 10.28
N GLU A 241 6.63 19.87 11.17
CA GLU A 241 7.06 21.21 10.78
C GLU A 241 8.60 21.24 10.64
N SER A 242 9.10 21.98 9.64
CA SER A 242 10.53 22.22 9.44
C SER A 242 10.76 23.70 9.10
N GLU A 243 11.84 24.27 9.65
CA GLU A 243 12.30 25.63 9.33
C GLU A 243 13.42 25.62 8.28
N ASP A 244 13.85 24.44 7.81
CA ASP A 244 14.95 24.29 6.86
C ASP A 244 14.48 24.44 5.41
N GLU A 245 15.13 25.35 4.67
CA GLU A 245 14.78 25.70 3.27
C GLU A 245 15.17 24.61 2.25
N ASN A 246 15.92 23.59 2.66
CA ASN A 246 16.34 22.48 1.79
C ASN A 246 15.82 21.14 2.32
N THR A 247 14.55 21.13 2.75
CA THR A 247 13.82 19.96 3.23
C THR A 247 12.81 19.48 2.19
N ALA A 248 12.84 18.18 1.89
CA ALA A 248 11.82 17.48 1.10
C ALA A 248 10.99 16.59 2.02
N TYR A 249 9.67 16.68 1.93
CA TYR A 249 8.75 15.90 2.75
C TYR A 249 8.47 14.54 2.14
N GLU A 250 8.58 13.49 2.95
CA GLU A 250 8.53 12.10 2.48
C GLU A 250 7.26 11.37 2.95
N PHE A 251 6.65 10.60 2.05
CA PHE A 251 5.54 9.69 2.36
C PHE A 251 5.65 8.37 1.60
N HIS A 252 5.02 7.32 2.12
CA HIS A 252 4.98 5.99 1.50
C HIS A 252 3.60 5.71 0.89
N PHE A 253 3.56 4.86 -0.13
CA PHE A 253 2.34 4.50 -0.85
C PHE A 253 2.27 3.00 -1.14
N TYR A 254 1.34 2.32 -0.46
CA TYR A 254 1.09 0.89 -0.62
C TYR A 254 -0.39 0.61 -0.89
N ASP A 255 -1.17 1.59 -1.37
CA ASP A 255 -2.61 1.38 -1.53
C ASP A 255 -2.99 0.57 -2.78
N PRO A 256 -4.00 -0.31 -2.66
CA PRO A 256 -4.57 -0.78 -1.41
C PRO A 256 -3.61 -1.79 -0.76
N TYR A 257 -3.36 -1.64 0.54
CA TYR A 257 -2.41 -2.49 1.28
C TYR A 257 -2.73 -3.99 1.13
N ALA A 258 -4.02 -4.34 1.08
CA ALA A 258 -4.47 -5.71 0.88
C ALA A 258 -4.04 -6.31 -0.47
N PHE A 259 -3.78 -5.48 -1.49
CA PHE A 259 -3.21 -5.91 -2.77
C PHE A 259 -1.68 -5.90 -2.74
N THR A 260 -1.07 -4.79 -2.33
CA THR A 260 0.39 -4.59 -2.46
C THR A 260 1.21 -5.45 -1.50
N SER A 261 0.62 -5.82 -0.36
CA SER A 261 1.26 -6.59 0.72
C SER A 261 0.81 -8.04 0.78
N GLN A 262 0.43 -8.62 -0.37
CA GLN A 262 0.08 -10.04 -0.45
C GLN A 262 1.30 -10.91 -0.10
N ILE A 263 1.22 -11.75 0.91
CA ILE A 263 2.38 -12.49 1.39
C ILE A 263 2.44 -13.85 0.68
N TYR A 264 3.62 -14.26 0.18
CA TYR A 264 3.83 -15.65 -0.22
C TYR A 264 3.98 -16.47 1.06
N ARG A 265 2.97 -17.28 1.43
CA ARG A 265 3.04 -18.15 2.60
C ARG A 265 3.13 -19.61 2.18
N PRO A 266 4.17 -20.35 2.62
CA PRO A 266 4.21 -21.80 2.49
C PRO A 266 2.96 -22.42 3.17
N GLN A 267 2.51 -23.56 2.65
CA GLN A 267 1.40 -24.38 3.16
C GLN A 267 1.19 -24.26 4.68
N GLY A 268 0.02 -23.76 5.13
CA GLY A 268 -0.44 -24.06 6.48
C GLY A 268 -1.39 -23.08 7.16
N ASP A 269 -1.40 -21.78 6.85
CA ASP A 269 -2.21 -20.81 7.60
C ASP A 269 -2.89 -19.76 6.69
N SER A 270 -4.22 -19.87 6.64
CA SER A 270 -5.25 -18.84 6.51
C SER A 270 -5.10 -17.64 5.54
N TYR A 271 -5.82 -17.72 4.40
CA TYR A 271 -5.95 -16.80 3.25
C TYR A 271 -6.79 -15.48 3.38
N LYS A 272 -6.53 -14.53 2.48
CA LYS A 272 -7.55 -13.60 1.96
C LYS A 272 -7.79 -13.98 0.49
N PRO A 273 -9.00 -13.79 -0.09
CA PRO A 273 -9.16 -13.93 -1.54
C PRO A 273 -8.20 -12.97 -2.24
N TYR A 274 -7.33 -13.50 -3.11
CA TYR A 274 -6.32 -12.72 -3.80
C TYR A 274 -6.94 -11.55 -4.57
N LEU A 275 -6.76 -10.33 -4.07
CA LEU A 275 -7.12 -9.11 -4.80
C LEU A 275 -6.28 -9.07 -6.09
N SER A 276 -6.95 -8.88 -7.23
CA SER A 276 -6.30 -8.53 -8.49
C SER A 276 -6.35 -7.02 -8.69
N TYR A 277 -5.43 -6.49 -9.50
CA TYR A 277 -5.43 -5.12 -9.95
C TYR A 277 -5.39 -5.04 -11.48
N PRO A 278 -6.21 -4.21 -12.14
CA PRO A 278 -7.38 -3.56 -11.57
C PRO A 278 -8.44 -4.60 -11.17
N ASN A 279 -9.41 -4.19 -10.37
CA ASN A 279 -10.65 -4.95 -10.20
C ASN A 279 -11.85 -4.02 -10.12
N ASP A 280 -12.99 -4.51 -10.57
CA ASP A 280 -14.24 -3.76 -10.61
C ASP A 280 -14.99 -3.84 -9.27
N PHE A 281 -14.42 -4.44 -8.22
CA PHE A 281 -15.11 -4.52 -6.93
C PHE A 281 -15.12 -3.15 -6.26
N VAL A 282 -16.26 -2.82 -5.66
CA VAL A 282 -16.45 -1.59 -4.92
C VAL A 282 -15.58 -1.60 -3.67
N THR A 283 -14.62 -0.69 -3.64
CA THR A 283 -13.69 -0.49 -2.51
C THR A 283 -14.25 0.47 -1.48
N GLU A 284 -14.88 1.56 -1.93
CA GLU A 284 -15.47 2.60 -1.09
C GLU A 284 -16.84 3.00 -1.63
N ALA A 285 -17.89 2.86 -0.82
CA ALA A 285 -19.25 3.28 -1.16
C ALA A 285 -19.68 4.49 -0.32
N GLN A 286 -20.28 5.49 -0.97
CA GLN A 286 -20.78 6.69 -0.33
C GLN A 286 -22.23 6.48 0.13
N ASN A 287 -22.48 6.63 1.43
CA ASN A 287 -23.79 6.46 2.07
C ASN A 287 -24.52 5.16 1.65
N PRO A 288 -23.92 3.98 1.84
CA PRO A 288 -24.53 2.71 1.44
C PRO A 288 -25.84 2.46 2.21
N ARG A 289 -26.87 2.03 1.48
CA ARG A 289 -28.23 1.76 1.99
C ARG A 289 -28.64 0.37 1.56
N PHE A 290 -28.87 -0.51 2.52
CA PHE A 290 -29.41 -1.83 2.24
C PHE A 290 -30.78 -1.70 1.55
N ALA A 291 -30.93 -2.35 0.40
CA ALA A 291 -32.13 -2.25 -0.42
C ALA A 291 -32.94 -3.56 -0.35
N GLU A 292 -32.32 -4.68 -0.68
CA GLU A 292 -32.96 -5.99 -0.63
C GLU A 292 -31.96 -7.13 -0.46
N ASN A 293 -32.49 -8.28 -0.06
CA ASN A 293 -31.77 -9.55 -0.02
C ASN A 293 -32.52 -10.57 -0.88
N SER A 294 -31.76 -11.34 -1.68
CA SER A 294 -32.28 -12.32 -2.64
C SER A 294 -32.41 -13.73 -2.06
N TYR A 295 -32.43 -13.90 -0.74
CA TYR A 295 -32.63 -15.17 -0.06
C TYR A 295 -34.08 -15.65 -0.20
N LYS A 296 -34.45 -15.91 -1.44
CA LYS A 296 -35.72 -16.43 -1.92
C LYS A 296 -35.33 -17.28 -3.12
N GLY A 297 -35.26 -18.58 -2.98
CA GLY A 297 -34.84 -19.47 -4.06
C GLY A 297 -34.82 -20.94 -3.67
N PRO A 298 -34.51 -21.84 -4.61
CA PRO A 298 -34.38 -23.26 -4.34
C PRO A 298 -33.29 -23.50 -3.29
N THR A 299 -33.65 -24.26 -2.25
CA THR A 299 -32.66 -24.76 -1.29
C THR A 299 -31.92 -25.96 -1.87
N ALA A 300 -30.70 -26.19 -1.38
CA ALA A 300 -29.99 -27.44 -1.59
C ALA A 300 -30.86 -28.66 -1.26
N ASP A 301 -30.68 -29.75 -2.01
CA ASP A 301 -31.31 -31.03 -1.71
C ASP A 301 -30.65 -31.64 -0.48
N LEU A 302 -31.35 -31.57 0.66
CA LEU A 302 -30.88 -32.04 1.95
C LEU A 302 -30.72 -33.56 2.03
N ALA A 303 -31.35 -34.31 1.10
CA ALA A 303 -31.20 -35.76 1.00
C ALA A 303 -29.99 -36.16 0.14
N ASN A 304 -29.38 -35.21 -0.58
CA ASN A 304 -28.23 -35.44 -1.42
C ASN A 304 -26.92 -35.04 -0.71
N TYR A 305 -26.18 -36.05 -0.25
CA TYR A 305 -24.87 -35.89 0.38
C TYR A 305 -23.71 -35.82 -0.63
N GLU A 306 -23.97 -36.08 -1.92
CA GLU A 306 -22.99 -35.90 -3.00
C GLU A 306 -22.86 -34.41 -3.37
N VAL A 307 -21.86 -34.09 -4.20
CA VAL A 307 -21.67 -32.73 -4.72
C VAL A 307 -22.87 -32.32 -5.57
N GLN A 308 -23.43 -31.15 -5.24
CA GLN A 308 -24.55 -30.53 -5.94
C GLN A 308 -24.27 -29.05 -6.22
N THR A 309 -24.95 -28.50 -7.23
CA THR A 309 -24.94 -27.06 -7.51
C THR A 309 -26.29 -26.47 -7.12
N VAL A 310 -26.25 -25.48 -6.26
CA VAL A 310 -27.42 -24.72 -5.81
C VAL A 310 -27.37 -23.35 -6.46
N THR A 311 -28.44 -23.00 -7.18
CA THR A 311 -28.55 -21.76 -7.92
C THR A 311 -29.60 -20.87 -7.27
N GLY A 312 -29.22 -19.65 -6.91
CA GLY A 312 -30.15 -18.65 -6.37
C GLY A 312 -31.02 -18.03 -7.47
N GLU A 313 -32.07 -17.32 -7.06
CA GLU A 313 -32.86 -16.52 -8.01
C GLU A 313 -32.03 -15.35 -8.56
N PRO A 314 -32.19 -15.00 -9.84
CA PRO A 314 -31.49 -13.87 -10.42
C PRO A 314 -32.01 -12.55 -9.84
N VAL A 315 -31.09 -11.64 -9.50
CA VAL A 315 -31.40 -10.28 -9.05
C VAL A 315 -31.18 -9.31 -10.19
N ARG A 316 -32.26 -8.67 -10.64
CA ARG A 316 -32.23 -7.64 -11.68
C ARG A 316 -32.06 -6.25 -11.06
N TYR A 317 -31.23 -5.41 -11.67
CA TYR A 317 -31.08 -4.01 -11.29
C TYR A 317 -31.66 -3.08 -12.34
N ASP A 318 -32.77 -2.42 -12.04
CA ASP A 318 -33.39 -1.40 -12.93
C ASP A 318 -33.30 0.03 -12.36
N GLY A 319 -32.54 0.23 -11.27
CA GLY A 319 -32.35 1.53 -10.66
C GLY A 319 -31.53 2.50 -11.52
N ASP A 320 -31.67 3.80 -11.24
CA ASP A 320 -30.97 4.88 -11.94
C ASP A 320 -29.66 5.32 -11.25
N GLY A 321 -29.38 4.79 -10.06
CA GLY A 321 -28.25 5.21 -9.23
C GLY A 321 -27.10 4.19 -9.17
N PRO A 322 -26.00 4.51 -8.46
CA PRO A 322 -24.96 3.55 -8.15
C PRO A 322 -25.47 2.49 -7.17
N ALA A 323 -25.25 1.22 -7.51
CA ALA A 323 -25.56 0.10 -6.63
C ALA A 323 -24.50 -0.99 -6.75
N TYR A 324 -24.37 -1.78 -5.70
CA TYR A 324 -23.54 -2.97 -5.67
C TYR A 324 -24.24 -4.06 -4.86
N PHE A 325 -23.77 -5.29 -4.96
CA PHE A 325 -24.22 -6.36 -4.07
C PHE A 325 -23.06 -7.08 -3.41
N GLN A 326 -23.34 -7.57 -2.20
CA GLN A 326 -22.55 -8.59 -1.52
C GLN A 326 -23.22 -9.93 -1.74
N THR A 327 -22.44 -11.01 -1.79
CA THR A 327 -22.99 -12.34 -2.03
C THR A 327 -22.29 -13.37 -1.15
N GLY A 328 -22.90 -14.54 -1.05
CA GLY A 328 -22.37 -15.62 -0.25
C GLY A 328 -23.36 -16.77 -0.14
N LEU A 329 -23.14 -17.64 0.83
CA LEU A 329 -24.02 -18.76 1.15
C LEU A 329 -24.72 -18.48 2.48
N SER A 330 -26.03 -18.67 2.53
CA SER A 330 -26.79 -18.60 3.78
C SER A 330 -27.39 -19.97 4.09
N CYS A 331 -27.37 -20.31 5.38
CA CYS A 331 -27.94 -21.53 5.91
C CYS A 331 -28.86 -21.17 7.08
N VAL A 332 -30.12 -21.59 7.00
CA VAL A 332 -31.18 -21.35 7.98
C VAL A 332 -31.69 -22.70 8.46
N SER A 333 -31.63 -22.98 9.76
CA SER A 333 -32.06 -24.27 10.34
C SER A 333 -32.75 -24.05 11.69
N SER A 334 -33.78 -24.87 12.00
CA SER A 334 -34.42 -24.86 13.32
C SER A 334 -33.70 -25.71 14.38
N GLN A 335 -32.73 -26.54 13.97
CA GLN A 335 -31.96 -27.41 14.87
C GLN A 335 -30.46 -27.23 14.68
N ALA A 336 -29.73 -27.31 15.79
CA ALA A 336 -28.28 -27.34 15.77
C ALA A 336 -27.77 -28.65 15.16
N GLY A 337 -26.92 -28.55 14.14
CA GLY A 337 -26.31 -29.71 13.49
C GLY A 337 -26.14 -29.54 11.98
N GLY A 338 -25.19 -30.30 11.44
CA GLY A 338 -24.89 -30.34 10.02
C GLY A 338 -23.76 -29.40 9.59
N GLY A 339 -23.40 -29.51 8.32
CA GLY A 339 -22.34 -28.71 7.74
C GLY A 339 -22.29 -28.76 6.22
N VAL A 340 -21.63 -27.75 5.68
CA VAL A 340 -21.45 -27.54 4.25
C VAL A 340 -19.97 -27.68 3.94
N LEU A 341 -19.67 -28.49 2.91
CA LEU A 341 -18.40 -28.46 2.21
C LEU A 341 -18.60 -27.65 0.92
N LEU A 342 -18.19 -26.39 0.94
CA LEU A 342 -18.27 -25.56 -0.25
C LEU A 342 -17.06 -25.86 -1.16
N LYS A 343 -17.32 -26.21 -2.43
CA LYS A 343 -16.33 -26.57 -3.45
C LYS A 343 -16.14 -25.51 -4.53
N GLY A 344 -17.14 -24.65 -4.74
CA GLY A 344 -17.03 -23.52 -5.66
C GLY A 344 -18.16 -22.51 -5.47
N PHE A 345 -17.91 -21.28 -5.88
CA PHE A 345 -18.91 -20.22 -5.86
C PHE A 345 -18.72 -19.31 -7.06
N ARG A 346 -19.80 -18.98 -7.79
CA ARG A 346 -19.72 -18.02 -8.89
C ARG A 346 -20.94 -17.12 -8.96
N VAL A 347 -20.78 -15.97 -9.58
CA VAL A 347 -21.87 -15.07 -9.94
C VAL A 347 -21.85 -14.77 -11.43
N ARG A 348 -22.97 -15.06 -12.08
CA ARG A 348 -23.19 -14.82 -13.51
C ARG A 348 -23.87 -13.48 -13.73
N GLU A 349 -23.44 -12.76 -14.75
CA GLU A 349 -24.08 -11.53 -15.24
C GLU A 349 -24.81 -11.82 -16.56
N TYR A 350 -26.02 -11.28 -16.67
CA TYR A 350 -26.87 -11.36 -17.85
C TYR A 350 -27.24 -9.95 -18.31
N ASP A 351 -27.34 -9.76 -19.63
CA ASP A 351 -27.76 -8.52 -20.25
C ASP A 351 -29.27 -8.22 -20.05
N GLU A 352 -29.72 -7.09 -20.58
CA GLU A 352 -31.11 -6.64 -20.49
C GLU A 352 -32.15 -7.58 -21.10
N ASN A 353 -31.74 -8.47 -22.00
CA ASN A 353 -32.58 -9.44 -22.68
C ASN A 353 -32.44 -10.86 -22.09
N GLY A 354 -31.64 -11.03 -21.03
CA GLY A 354 -31.36 -12.32 -20.40
C GLY A 354 -30.25 -13.14 -21.08
N GLY A 355 -29.47 -12.54 -21.98
CA GLY A 355 -28.29 -13.15 -22.56
C GLY A 355 -27.15 -13.23 -21.56
N LEU A 356 -26.54 -14.41 -21.38
CA LEU A 356 -25.38 -14.59 -20.49
C LEU A 356 -24.18 -13.81 -21.03
N LEU A 357 -23.64 -12.90 -20.21
CA LEU A 357 -22.43 -12.13 -20.52
C LEU A 357 -21.16 -12.83 -20.00
N GLY A 358 -21.26 -13.53 -18.87
CA GLY A 358 -20.15 -14.28 -18.27
C GLY A 358 -20.23 -14.32 -16.75
N ASP A 359 -19.14 -14.74 -16.12
CA ASP A 359 -18.99 -14.77 -14.66
C ASP A 359 -18.31 -13.47 -14.20
N VAL A 360 -18.97 -12.70 -13.31
CA VAL A 360 -18.39 -11.51 -12.64
C VAL A 360 -17.66 -11.86 -11.35
N LEU A 361 -17.81 -13.12 -10.90
CA LEU A 361 -17.07 -13.73 -9.82
C LEU A 361 -17.03 -15.23 -10.07
N SER A 362 -15.86 -15.85 -9.92
CA SER A 362 -15.71 -17.30 -9.98
C SER A 362 -14.61 -17.74 -9.03
N LEU A 363 -14.97 -18.58 -8.07
CA LEU A 363 -14.11 -19.08 -7.01
C LEU A 363 -14.12 -20.61 -7.02
N THR A 364 -12.94 -21.20 -7.10
CA THR A 364 -12.69 -22.61 -6.82
C THR A 364 -12.22 -22.72 -5.38
N MET A 365 -12.88 -23.53 -4.53
CA MET A 365 -12.58 -23.61 -3.08
C MET A 365 -11.32 -24.42 -2.77
N GLU A 366 -10.36 -24.40 -3.69
CA GLU A 366 -9.04 -24.98 -3.50
C GLU A 366 -8.22 -24.23 -2.43
N GLU A 367 -8.71 -23.08 -1.94
CA GLU A 367 -8.14 -22.34 -0.82
C GLU A 367 -9.27 -21.78 0.10
N PRO A 368 -9.16 -21.91 1.44
CA PRO A 368 -10.28 -21.87 2.38
C PRO A 368 -10.97 -20.54 2.73
N GLU A 369 -10.38 -19.38 2.46
CA GLU A 369 -10.75 -18.17 3.24
C GLU A 369 -11.49 -17.09 2.47
N THR A 370 -12.18 -17.49 1.41
CA THR A 370 -13.01 -16.55 0.65
C THR A 370 -14.20 -16.03 1.46
N PHE A 371 -14.61 -16.70 2.55
CA PHE A 371 -15.84 -16.41 3.29
C PHE A 371 -15.61 -15.93 4.72
N TYR A 372 -16.18 -14.76 5.04
CA TYR A 372 -16.44 -14.35 6.41
C TYR A 372 -17.76 -14.95 6.90
N ILE A 373 -17.72 -15.73 7.98
CA ILE A 373 -18.92 -16.36 8.53
C ILE A 373 -19.49 -15.50 9.64
N TRP A 374 -20.75 -15.10 9.48
CA TRP A 374 -21.52 -14.45 10.52
C TRP A 374 -22.64 -15.38 11.02
N SER A 375 -22.75 -15.52 12.34
CA SER A 375 -23.85 -16.20 13.03
C SER A 375 -24.28 -15.36 14.25
N PRO A 376 -25.59 -15.19 14.51
CA PRO A 376 -26.10 -14.55 15.72
C PRO A 376 -25.87 -15.43 16.97
N ASP A 377 -25.65 -16.73 16.79
CA ASP A 377 -25.50 -17.72 17.85
C ASP A 377 -24.03 -18.17 17.85
N VAL A 378 -23.27 -17.81 18.88
CA VAL A 378 -21.79 -17.72 18.89
C VAL A 378 -21.06 -19.10 18.93
N SER A 379 -21.58 -20.13 18.29
CA SER A 379 -20.87 -21.41 18.12
C SER A 379 -20.79 -21.79 16.63
N TRP A 380 -19.62 -21.60 16.05
CA TRP A 380 -19.25 -22.16 14.74
C TRP A 380 -17.75 -22.48 14.77
N SER A 381 -17.36 -23.52 14.05
CA SER A 381 -15.97 -23.73 13.63
C SER A 381 -15.94 -23.78 12.12
N SER A 382 -15.05 -22.98 11.52
CA SER A 382 -14.65 -23.15 10.12
C SER A 382 -13.26 -23.74 10.05
N GLN A 383 -13.10 -24.80 9.27
CA GLN A 383 -11.80 -25.35 8.95
C GLN A 383 -11.70 -25.53 7.43
N TYR A 384 -10.48 -25.68 6.93
CA TYR A 384 -10.25 -26.12 5.56
C TYR A 384 -10.00 -27.61 5.55
N ASP A 385 -10.66 -28.35 4.68
CA ASP A 385 -10.29 -29.73 4.42
C ASP A 385 -9.33 -29.76 3.23
N GLU A 386 -8.02 -29.87 3.51
CA GLU A 386 -6.97 -29.95 2.47
C GLU A 386 -7.13 -31.16 1.55
N VAL A 387 -7.74 -32.25 2.02
CA VAL A 387 -7.94 -33.50 1.26
C VAL A 387 -9.13 -33.34 0.32
N GLN A 388 -10.19 -32.68 0.77
CA GLN A 388 -11.41 -32.45 -0.02
C GLN A 388 -11.38 -31.17 -0.86
N LYS A 389 -10.40 -30.28 -0.64
CA LYS A 389 -10.30 -28.96 -1.28
C LYS A 389 -11.59 -28.16 -1.11
N ALA A 390 -12.04 -28.00 0.14
CA ALA A 390 -13.32 -27.38 0.45
C ALA A 390 -13.27 -26.60 1.78
N ALA A 391 -14.02 -25.49 1.84
CA ALA A 391 -14.30 -24.80 3.09
C ALA A 391 -15.34 -25.60 3.89
N TYR A 392 -15.01 -25.93 5.14
CA TYR A 392 -15.82 -26.75 6.04
C TYR A 392 -16.43 -25.87 7.12
N ILE A 393 -17.76 -25.91 7.25
CA ILE A 393 -18.51 -25.18 8.28
C ILE A 393 -19.26 -26.22 9.13
N GLU A 394 -18.96 -26.30 10.42
CA GLU A 394 -19.62 -27.23 11.36
C GLU A 394 -20.19 -26.53 12.60
N ASN A 395 -21.04 -27.25 13.33
CA ASN A 395 -21.65 -26.81 14.59
C ASN A 395 -22.45 -25.51 14.48
N ALA A 396 -22.93 -25.18 13.27
CA ALA A 396 -23.85 -24.07 13.08
C ALA A 396 -25.09 -24.26 13.97
N VAL A 397 -25.15 -23.49 15.04
CA VAL A 397 -26.38 -23.31 15.80
C VAL A 397 -27.13 -22.19 15.08
N GLY A 398 -28.32 -22.51 14.56
CA GLY A 398 -29.20 -21.51 13.96
C GLY A 398 -28.76 -20.96 12.60
N ASN A 399 -29.19 -19.73 12.33
CA ASN A 399 -29.06 -19.07 11.02
C ASN A 399 -27.66 -18.49 10.84
N PHE A 400 -26.89 -18.92 9.85
CA PHE A 400 -25.61 -18.28 9.51
C PHE A 400 -25.53 -17.83 8.06
N SER A 401 -24.67 -16.85 7.82
CA SER A 401 -24.32 -16.35 6.49
C SER A 401 -22.82 -16.34 6.32
N ALA A 402 -22.32 -17.13 5.37
CA ALA A 402 -20.96 -17.05 4.87
C ALA A 402 -20.93 -16.00 3.75
N VAL A 403 -20.44 -14.80 4.06
CA VAL A 403 -20.35 -13.66 3.14
C VAL A 403 -18.98 -13.67 2.46
N LEU A 404 -18.92 -13.50 1.14
CA LEU A 404 -17.66 -13.25 0.46
C LEU A 404 -17.15 -11.86 0.82
N ASN A 405 -16.10 -11.81 1.62
CA ASN A 405 -15.56 -10.54 2.09
C ASN A 405 -14.90 -9.79 0.92
N GLU A 406 -15.02 -8.47 0.89
CA GLU A 406 -14.37 -7.58 -0.09
C GLU A 406 -14.78 -7.78 -1.57
N ALA A 407 -15.68 -8.70 -1.90
CA ALA A 407 -16.25 -8.92 -3.23
C ALA A 407 -17.55 -8.12 -3.45
N ASN A 408 -17.50 -6.79 -3.31
CA ASN A 408 -18.65 -5.93 -3.55
C ASN A 408 -18.82 -5.71 -5.07
N ILE A 409 -19.78 -6.37 -5.70
CA ILE A 409 -19.89 -6.35 -7.17
C ILE A 409 -20.82 -5.22 -7.62
N PRO A 410 -20.37 -4.31 -8.51
CA PRO A 410 -21.20 -3.23 -9.00
C PRO A 410 -22.34 -3.76 -9.89
N MET A 411 -23.51 -3.13 -9.79
CA MET A 411 -24.68 -3.47 -10.59
C MET A 411 -24.86 -2.50 -11.75
N LYS A 412 -25.15 -3.04 -12.94
CA LYS A 412 -25.45 -2.27 -14.14
C LYS A 412 -26.96 -2.21 -14.37
N LYS A 413 -27.46 -1.03 -14.73
CA LYS A 413 -28.88 -0.85 -15.05
C LYS A 413 -29.29 -1.78 -16.19
N GLY A 414 -30.42 -2.46 -16.02
CA GLY A 414 -30.98 -3.41 -16.95
C GLY A 414 -30.39 -4.82 -16.86
N HIS A 415 -29.28 -5.03 -16.14
CA HIS A 415 -28.64 -6.34 -16.03
C HIS A 415 -29.25 -7.17 -14.90
N SER A 416 -29.06 -8.49 -14.96
CA SER A 416 -29.38 -9.38 -13.84
C SER A 416 -28.20 -10.25 -13.44
N TYR A 417 -28.13 -10.61 -12.17
CA TYR A 417 -27.03 -11.36 -11.59
C TYR A 417 -27.53 -12.60 -10.86
N GLN A 418 -26.84 -13.72 -11.00
CA GLN A 418 -27.26 -14.98 -10.40
C GLN A 418 -26.09 -15.71 -9.74
N ALA A 419 -26.23 -16.01 -8.46
CA ALA A 419 -25.22 -16.72 -7.69
C ALA A 419 -25.43 -18.24 -7.73
N GLU A 420 -24.33 -18.98 -7.82
CA GLU A 420 -24.28 -20.44 -7.81
C GLU A 420 -23.24 -20.92 -6.78
N ALA A 421 -23.63 -21.88 -5.95
CA ALA A 421 -22.76 -22.55 -5.01
C ALA A 421 -22.65 -24.03 -5.35
N THR A 422 -21.43 -24.54 -5.52
CA THR A 422 -21.16 -25.97 -5.66
C THR A 422 -20.73 -26.51 -4.31
N LEU A 423 -21.52 -27.41 -3.72
CA LEU A 423 -21.35 -27.84 -2.34
C LEU A 423 -21.75 -29.31 -2.12
N SER A 424 -21.32 -29.90 -1.02
CA SER A 424 -21.90 -31.12 -0.46
C SER A 424 -22.31 -30.88 1.00
N LEU A 425 -23.33 -31.60 1.45
CA LEU A 425 -23.95 -31.42 2.77
C LEU A 425 -23.69 -32.63 3.66
N PHE A 426 -23.83 -32.44 4.97
CA PHE A 426 -23.96 -33.54 5.94
C PHE A 426 -24.74 -33.05 7.16
N GLY A 427 -25.52 -33.92 7.80
CA GLY A 427 -26.08 -33.70 9.14
C GLY A 427 -27.13 -32.58 9.33
N PHE A 428 -27.62 -31.94 8.27
CA PHE A 428 -28.69 -30.91 8.37
C PHE A 428 -30.06 -31.51 8.67
N SER A 429 -30.93 -30.76 9.35
CA SER A 429 -32.32 -31.13 9.59
C SER A 429 -33.16 -30.97 8.30
N PRO A 430 -34.24 -31.76 8.10
CA PRO A 430 -35.03 -31.73 6.87
C PRO A 430 -35.73 -30.39 6.55
N ASP A 431 -35.80 -29.47 7.51
CA ASP A 431 -36.38 -28.13 7.37
C ASP A 431 -35.32 -27.04 7.12
N SER A 432 -34.05 -27.42 7.02
CA SER A 432 -32.95 -26.50 6.72
C SER A 432 -33.11 -25.87 5.33
N GLN A 433 -32.66 -24.64 5.17
CA GLN A 433 -32.56 -23.95 3.89
C GLN A 433 -31.10 -23.55 3.68
N ILE A 434 -30.51 -23.99 2.57
CA ILE A 434 -29.14 -23.68 2.17
C ILE A 434 -29.18 -23.15 0.74
N ALA A 435 -28.87 -21.88 0.56
CA ALA A 435 -28.90 -21.24 -0.75
C ALA A 435 -27.90 -20.07 -0.84
N PRO A 436 -27.36 -19.78 -2.03
CA PRO A 436 -26.61 -18.57 -2.24
C PRO A 436 -27.55 -17.34 -2.13
N PHE A 437 -27.03 -16.23 -1.61
CA PHE A 437 -27.77 -14.98 -1.44
C PHE A 437 -27.04 -13.81 -2.09
N MET A 438 -27.77 -12.72 -2.34
CA MET A 438 -27.24 -11.43 -2.76
C MET A 438 -27.89 -10.33 -1.93
N ASN A 439 -27.09 -9.53 -1.22
CA ASN A 439 -27.50 -8.34 -0.50
C ASN A 439 -27.21 -7.12 -1.37
N ARG A 440 -28.24 -6.49 -1.93
CA ARG A 440 -28.08 -5.26 -2.70
C ARG A 440 -28.01 -4.05 -1.78
N TYR A 441 -27.09 -3.16 -2.11
CA TYR A 441 -26.93 -1.84 -1.50
C TYR A 441 -27.03 -0.77 -2.59
N ASP A 442 -27.89 0.21 -2.37
CA ASP A 442 -27.90 1.46 -3.13
C ASP A 442 -26.94 2.46 -2.45
N CYS A 443 -26.27 3.29 -3.23
CA CYS A 443 -25.33 4.28 -2.71
C CYS A 443 -25.35 5.56 -3.56
N ASP A 444 -24.71 6.62 -3.07
CA ASP A 444 -24.64 7.89 -3.80
C ASP A 444 -23.52 7.88 -4.86
N GLY A 445 -22.56 6.97 -4.69
CA GLY A 445 -21.38 6.78 -5.54
C GLY A 445 -20.49 5.71 -4.96
N TYR A 446 -19.59 5.15 -5.78
CA TYR A 446 -18.56 4.23 -5.31
C TYR A 446 -17.24 4.40 -6.08
N SER A 447 -16.16 3.93 -5.47
CA SER A 447 -14.86 3.72 -6.10
C SER A 447 -14.64 2.22 -6.34
N VAL A 448 -13.88 1.90 -7.38
CA VAL A 448 -13.32 0.56 -7.63
C VAL A 448 -11.80 0.62 -7.61
N LEU A 449 -11.14 -0.54 -7.59
CA LEU A 449 -9.68 -0.59 -7.59
C LEU A 449 -9.12 -0.43 -9.01
N ASP A 450 -8.85 0.81 -9.41
CA ASP A 450 -8.32 1.16 -10.74
C ASP A 450 -7.26 2.28 -10.67
N LYS A 451 -6.79 2.78 -11.83
CA LYS A 451 -5.82 3.88 -11.89
C LYS A 451 -6.37 5.17 -11.27
N ASP A 452 -7.68 5.44 -11.39
CA ASP A 452 -8.28 6.65 -10.84
C ASP A 452 -8.35 6.60 -9.31
N TYR A 453 -8.56 5.42 -8.72
CA TYR A 453 -8.41 5.22 -7.28
C TYR A 453 -6.98 5.53 -6.83
N LEU A 454 -5.97 4.93 -7.45
CA LEU A 454 -4.56 5.20 -7.10
C LEU A 454 -4.22 6.69 -7.27
N ARG A 455 -4.71 7.32 -8.33
CA ARG A 455 -4.52 8.74 -8.59
C ARG A 455 -5.11 9.58 -7.47
N ARG A 456 -6.35 9.31 -7.04
CA ARG A 456 -6.98 10.04 -5.93
C ARG A 456 -6.15 9.97 -4.66
N GLN A 457 -5.65 8.79 -4.29
CA GLN A 457 -4.84 8.61 -3.08
C GLN A 457 -3.51 9.38 -3.15
N ILE A 458 -2.81 9.34 -4.29
CA ILE A 458 -1.54 10.06 -4.47
C ILE A 458 -1.78 11.58 -4.55
N GLU A 459 -2.81 12.01 -5.27
CA GLU A 459 -3.15 13.43 -5.43
C GLU A 459 -3.55 14.10 -4.13
N THR A 460 -4.05 13.36 -3.13
CA THR A 460 -4.27 13.89 -1.78
C THR A 460 -3.00 14.54 -1.23
N TYR A 461 -1.84 13.88 -1.38
CA TYR A 461 -0.56 14.43 -0.94
C TYR A 461 -0.06 15.51 -1.88
N VAL A 462 -0.12 15.30 -3.20
CA VAL A 462 0.36 16.29 -4.19
C VAL A 462 -0.33 17.65 -4.01
N ARG A 463 -1.65 17.65 -3.90
CA ARG A 463 -2.43 18.88 -3.69
C ARG A 463 -2.09 19.56 -2.37
N PHE A 464 -1.82 18.79 -1.32
CA PHE A 464 -1.33 19.32 -0.06
C PHE A 464 0.05 19.97 -0.21
N GLY A 465 0.98 19.31 -0.90
CA GLY A 465 2.30 19.84 -1.21
C GLY A 465 2.25 21.17 -1.95
N GLU A 466 1.41 21.25 -3.00
CA GLU A 466 1.16 22.47 -3.76
C GLU A 466 0.56 23.59 -2.90
N LYS A 467 -0.42 23.26 -2.06
CA LYS A 467 -1.08 24.22 -1.17
C LYS A 467 -0.11 24.81 -0.15
N GLU A 468 0.75 23.97 0.43
CA GLU A 468 1.72 24.38 1.46
C GLU A 468 3.03 24.91 0.88
N GLY A 469 3.24 24.78 -0.44
CA GLY A 469 4.48 25.19 -1.10
C GLY A 469 5.68 24.33 -0.71
N ILE A 470 5.45 23.07 -0.36
CA ILE A 470 6.50 22.13 0.07
C ILE A 470 6.82 21.11 -1.03
N SER A 471 8.09 20.70 -1.09
CA SER A 471 8.52 19.61 -1.98
C SER A 471 8.17 18.26 -1.39
N LEU A 472 7.68 17.36 -2.24
CA LEU A 472 7.31 16.00 -1.86
C LEU A 472 8.21 14.96 -2.52
N PHE A 473 8.46 13.88 -1.79
CA PHE A 473 9.17 12.70 -2.23
C PHE A 473 8.38 11.45 -1.82
N LEU A 474 8.08 10.58 -2.78
CA LEU A 474 7.45 9.29 -2.48
C LEU A 474 8.56 8.30 -2.10
N GLY A 475 8.79 8.12 -0.80
CA GLY A 475 9.93 7.37 -0.23
C GLY A 475 9.89 5.87 -0.47
N GLU A 476 8.70 5.30 -0.54
CA GLU A 476 8.49 3.88 -0.82
C GLU A 476 7.14 3.64 -1.49
N PHE A 477 7.17 2.88 -2.59
CA PHE A 477 6.02 2.18 -3.13
C PHE A 477 6.48 0.88 -3.75
N GLY A 478 5.68 -0.17 -3.67
CA GLY A 478 6.12 -1.46 -4.18
C GLY A 478 5.07 -2.54 -4.02
N LEU A 479 5.45 -3.71 -4.52
CA LEU A 479 4.64 -4.92 -4.44
C LEU A 479 5.45 -6.02 -3.79
N SER A 480 4.79 -6.76 -2.91
CA SER A 480 5.33 -8.00 -2.39
C SER A 480 5.56 -9.01 -3.52
N ALA A 481 6.41 -10.00 -3.26
CA ALA A 481 6.74 -11.04 -4.23
C ALA A 481 5.54 -11.86 -4.72
N ALA A 482 4.41 -11.87 -3.97
CA ALA A 482 3.17 -12.53 -4.41
C ALA A 482 2.28 -11.59 -5.23
N ALA A 483 2.23 -10.29 -4.91
CA ALA A 483 1.45 -9.31 -5.66
C ALA A 483 2.04 -9.01 -7.06
N GLN A 484 3.33 -9.31 -7.26
CA GLN A 484 4.00 -9.18 -8.55
C GLN A 484 3.54 -10.19 -9.62
N ASP A 485 2.72 -11.19 -9.28
CA ASP A 485 2.20 -12.17 -10.23
C ASP A 485 1.44 -11.46 -11.38
N PRO A 486 1.86 -11.63 -12.65
CA PRO A 486 1.17 -11.04 -13.79
C PRO A 486 -0.31 -11.42 -13.88
N ALA A 487 -0.71 -12.61 -13.41
CA ALA A 487 -2.11 -13.03 -13.38
C ALA A 487 -2.97 -12.20 -12.40
N ARG A 488 -2.33 -11.54 -11.42
CA ARG A 488 -2.96 -10.64 -10.46
C ARG A 488 -2.84 -9.17 -10.86
N GLY A 489 -2.12 -8.90 -11.95
CA GLY A 489 -1.94 -7.56 -12.52
C GLY A 489 -0.99 -6.64 -11.75
N GLY A 490 -0.02 -7.20 -11.02
CA GLY A 490 1.03 -6.43 -10.36
C GLY A 490 1.80 -5.48 -11.31
N LEU A 491 2.09 -5.94 -12.53
CA LEU A 491 2.73 -5.09 -13.55
C LEU A 491 1.86 -3.88 -13.93
N GLN A 492 0.55 -4.06 -14.01
CA GLN A 492 -0.38 -2.97 -14.32
C GLN A 492 -0.41 -1.96 -13.16
N TRP A 493 -0.44 -2.42 -11.91
CA TRP A 493 -0.37 -1.54 -10.73
C TRP A 493 0.91 -0.69 -10.72
N VAL A 494 2.08 -1.33 -10.93
CA VAL A 494 3.36 -0.60 -10.98
C VAL A 494 3.38 0.42 -12.12
N SER A 495 2.87 0.03 -13.30
CA SER A 495 2.75 0.92 -14.45
C SER A 495 1.86 2.13 -14.16
N ASP A 496 0.71 1.91 -13.52
CA ASP A 496 -0.27 2.96 -13.24
C ASP A 496 0.23 3.92 -12.16
N VAL A 497 0.80 3.42 -11.05
CA VAL A 497 1.44 4.26 -10.04
C VAL A 497 2.56 5.07 -10.67
N LYS A 498 3.50 4.44 -11.38
CA LYS A 498 4.62 5.13 -12.03
C LYS A 498 4.11 6.20 -13.01
N GLY A 499 3.08 5.90 -13.78
CA GLY A 499 2.45 6.86 -14.69
C GLY A 499 1.88 8.08 -13.96
N ILE A 500 1.21 7.89 -12.83
CA ILE A 500 0.69 8.98 -11.99
C ILE A 500 1.85 9.85 -11.45
N LEU A 501 2.92 9.21 -10.97
CA LEU A 501 4.09 9.94 -10.45
C LEU A 501 4.78 10.77 -11.55
N GLU A 502 4.92 10.21 -12.75
CA GLU A 502 5.48 10.92 -13.90
C GLU A 502 4.58 12.07 -14.40
N GLU A 503 3.26 11.86 -14.43
CA GLU A 503 2.26 12.89 -14.74
C GLU A 503 2.35 14.07 -13.74
N ALA A 504 2.57 13.77 -12.45
CA ALA A 504 2.69 14.77 -11.39
C ALA A 504 4.10 15.37 -11.24
N GLY A 505 5.11 14.86 -11.97
CA GLY A 505 6.51 15.24 -11.76
C GLY A 505 7.07 14.90 -10.37
N LEU A 506 6.46 13.92 -9.69
CA LEU A 506 6.81 13.55 -8.32
C LEU A 506 8.03 12.63 -8.30
N SER A 507 9.07 13.04 -7.56
CA SER A 507 10.23 12.21 -7.27
C SER A 507 9.85 11.01 -6.38
N TYR A 508 10.46 9.85 -6.61
CA TYR A 508 10.08 8.60 -5.94
C TYR A 508 11.24 7.66 -5.65
N SER A 509 10.99 6.67 -4.81
CA SER A 509 11.83 5.50 -4.59
C SER A 509 11.00 4.20 -4.59
N TYR A 510 11.32 3.29 -5.51
CA TYR A 510 10.65 1.98 -5.58
C TYR A 510 11.16 1.04 -4.47
N PHE A 511 10.25 0.38 -3.76
CA PHE A 511 10.56 -0.60 -2.73
C PHE A 511 10.37 -2.03 -3.27
N ALA A 512 11.43 -2.83 -3.46
CA ALA A 512 12.86 -2.52 -3.28
C ALA A 512 13.74 -3.36 -4.19
N TYR A 513 15.00 -2.98 -4.43
CA TYR A 513 15.92 -3.76 -5.25
C TYR A 513 16.21 -5.14 -4.65
N ASN A 514 16.54 -5.19 -3.35
CA ASN A 514 16.93 -6.38 -2.60
C ASN A 514 16.23 -6.42 -1.23
N ASP A 515 14.97 -6.86 -1.22
CA ASP A 515 14.20 -7.12 -0.01
C ASP A 515 13.74 -8.58 0.03
N GLU A 516 13.50 -9.11 1.23
CA GLU A 516 13.01 -10.47 1.40
C GLU A 516 11.56 -10.63 0.87
N TYR A 517 10.70 -9.65 1.15
CA TYR A 517 9.27 -9.72 0.88
C TYR A 517 8.84 -8.92 -0.34
N TYR A 518 9.51 -7.80 -0.65
CA TYR A 518 9.24 -6.89 -1.77
C TYR A 518 10.42 -6.78 -2.76
N PRO A 519 11.09 -7.87 -3.15
CA PRO A 519 12.21 -7.78 -4.08
C PRO A 519 11.73 -7.37 -5.47
N LEU A 520 12.44 -6.47 -6.14
CA LEU A 520 12.28 -6.17 -7.56
C LEU A 520 12.53 -7.42 -8.41
N ASN A 521 13.46 -8.26 -7.94
CA ASN A 521 13.69 -9.60 -8.45
C ASN A 521 14.09 -10.53 -7.29
N ARG A 522 13.45 -11.70 -7.17
CA ARG A 522 13.70 -12.67 -6.10
C ARG A 522 15.17 -13.10 -5.98
N ASN A 523 15.94 -13.01 -7.06
CA ASN A 523 17.37 -13.34 -7.06
C ASN A 523 18.26 -12.26 -6.42
N ASN A 524 17.73 -11.07 -6.16
CA ASN A 524 18.51 -9.96 -5.64
C ASN A 524 18.70 -10.04 -4.12
N TRP A 525 17.86 -10.79 -3.40
CA TRP A 525 18.03 -11.00 -1.96
C TRP A 525 19.16 -11.98 -1.70
N LYS A 526 20.21 -11.50 -1.02
CA LYS A 526 21.42 -12.29 -0.69
C LYS A 526 21.47 -12.71 0.79
N GLY A 527 20.51 -12.27 1.60
CA GLY A 527 20.41 -12.64 3.02
C GLY A 527 19.88 -14.06 3.23
N ALA A 528 20.13 -14.64 4.41
CA ALA A 528 19.38 -15.82 4.83
C ALA A 528 17.89 -15.42 4.94
N SER A 529 16.99 -16.20 4.36
CA SER A 529 15.55 -16.06 4.58
C SER A 529 15.26 -16.11 6.09
N ALA A 530 14.51 -15.16 6.61
CA ALA A 530 13.95 -15.24 7.94
C ALA A 530 13.10 -16.53 8.02
N PRO A 531 13.20 -17.28 9.13
CA PRO A 531 12.54 -18.58 9.28
C PRO A 531 11.01 -18.50 9.23
#